data_AF-A0A428PGB5-F1
#
_entry.id   AF-A0A428PGB5-F1
#
_cell.length_a   1.000
_cell.length_b   1.000
_cell.length_c   1.000
_cell.angle_alpha   90.00
_cell.angle_beta   90.00
_cell.angle_gamma   90.00
#
_symmetry.space_group_name_H-M   'P 1'
#
loop_
_entity.id
_entity.type
_entity.pdbx_description
1 polymer ?
#
loop_
_entity_poly.entity_id
_entity_poly.type
_entity_poly.pdbx_seq_one_letter_code
_entity_poly.pdbx_strand_id
1 'polypeptide(L)'
;MAKNPQKSGRPVEQPRFHFFTNNWINDPCAPGYDPWTKTYHLFYQCNPEECEWGNMSWGHVVSKDMLTWSLASTSPALTPDQPYDSQGVFTGCWIPPSDAEDKTSRVAYSSAIDDDNVEEWTYLGPLVDIPARFQPSKKWSGNYGINWECTNIVTLHAGSESRHFLIIGAEGDVEKAHVKNHDQPTGVPSRIVRGQLWMSGNLTRVDDGVRFGYEHGGYLDHGPLYAANSFVEPVSKRHIVYAWIPEEDISLDAAKQKGWNGSLAIPREIFLLRVPNVERTLRSTLAECCPFEVKTEADGSTTILTLGVKPIDEMTRLREECTGVVKLETAMMLPDKTGLAHLTVYQTQSSSWELEAIISVNSECESLGFNIRHNQDLSIHTTITFCTITERIIVNREASTTDTTINKYPDAGPYTLLMQKKENGLEMEKLHLRIFSDGDILEVFANGRFALATMVYSQSYEQENSGIMAFANGSTGSAVFESVTVWDGLDAKERCPSINMPSEE
;
A
#
# COMPACT_ATOMS: atom_id res chain seq x y z
N MET A 1 -6.38 33.58 -37.61
CA MET A 1 -6.28 32.27 -36.91
C MET A 1 -4.91 32.21 -36.24
N ALA A 2 -4.83 32.52 -34.95
CA ALA A 2 -3.63 32.22 -34.18
C ALA A 2 -3.61 30.72 -33.90
N LYS A 3 -2.47 30.05 -34.11
CA LYS A 3 -2.29 28.68 -33.63
C LYS A 3 -2.21 28.72 -32.11
N ASN A 4 -3.04 27.95 -31.41
CA ASN A 4 -2.78 27.66 -30.01
C ASN A 4 -1.38 27.02 -29.90
N PRO A 5 -0.54 27.41 -28.92
CA PRO A 5 0.67 26.66 -28.63
C PRO A 5 0.28 25.23 -28.27
N GLN A 6 1.03 24.25 -28.77
CA GLN A 6 0.88 22.86 -28.33
C GLN A 6 1.14 22.82 -26.82
N LYS A 7 0.17 22.33 -26.03
CA LYS A 7 0.41 21.99 -24.62
C LYS A 7 1.41 20.84 -24.60
N SER A 8 2.68 21.15 -24.29
CA SER A 8 3.77 20.20 -24.21
C SER A 8 3.79 19.48 -22.85
N GLY A 9 2.72 18.73 -22.57
CA GLY A 9 2.58 17.93 -21.35
C GLY A 9 2.21 16.49 -21.68
N ARG A 10 2.65 15.54 -20.84
CA ARG A 10 2.22 14.13 -20.92
C ARG A 10 0.69 14.04 -20.76
N PRO A 11 0.00 13.14 -21.47
CA PRO A 11 -1.40 12.81 -21.16
C PRO A 11 -1.54 12.34 -19.70
N VAL A 12 -2.49 12.92 -18.97
CA VAL A 12 -2.76 12.55 -17.57
C VAL A 12 -3.56 11.24 -17.56
N GLU A 13 -2.89 10.16 -17.19
CA GLU A 13 -3.50 8.84 -16.99
C GLU A 13 -4.25 8.82 -15.65
N GLN A 14 -5.57 9.01 -15.69
CA GLN A 14 -6.42 9.00 -14.49
C GLN A 14 -6.66 7.56 -13.98
N PRO A 15 -6.55 7.31 -12.66
CA PRO A 15 -6.93 6.04 -12.06
C PRO A 15 -8.38 5.63 -12.40
N ARG A 16 -8.63 4.33 -12.42
CA ARG A 16 -9.90 3.69 -12.79
C ARG A 16 -10.53 2.91 -11.63
N PHE A 17 -9.76 2.51 -10.63
CA PHE A 17 -10.26 1.77 -9.47
C PHE A 17 -9.67 2.21 -8.12
N HIS A 18 -8.58 2.97 -8.08
CA HIS A 18 -8.18 3.67 -6.85
C HIS A 18 -9.09 4.86 -6.60
N PHE A 19 -9.35 5.15 -5.32
CA PHE A 19 -10.04 6.38 -4.94
C PHE A 19 -9.09 7.57 -5.02
N PHE A 20 -9.50 8.58 -5.78
CA PHE A 20 -8.90 9.92 -5.82
C PHE A 20 -10.01 10.94 -6.10
N THR A 21 -9.72 12.22 -5.88
CA THR A 21 -10.58 13.35 -6.28
C THR A 21 -9.70 14.47 -6.82
N ASN A 22 -10.31 15.51 -7.37
CA ASN A 22 -9.61 16.76 -7.69
C ASN A 22 -8.92 17.33 -6.45
N ASN A 23 -7.89 18.16 -6.69
CA ASN A 23 -7.13 18.87 -5.66
C ASN A 23 -6.39 17.90 -4.70
N TRP A 24 -6.02 18.37 -3.51
CA TRP A 24 -5.22 17.61 -2.55
C TRP A 24 -6.08 16.66 -1.71
N ILE A 25 -5.63 15.41 -1.56
CA ILE A 25 -6.07 14.51 -0.48
C ILE A 25 -4.90 13.86 0.26
N ASN A 26 -5.11 13.55 1.53
CA ASN A 26 -4.23 12.70 2.32
C ASN A 26 -5.02 11.68 3.16
N ASP A 27 -4.96 11.78 4.49
CA ASP A 27 -5.32 10.73 5.44
C ASP A 27 -6.75 10.20 5.22
N PRO A 28 -6.96 8.88 5.02
CA PRO A 28 -8.26 8.28 5.22
C PRO A 28 -8.68 8.44 6.68
N CYS A 29 -9.89 8.94 6.88
CA CYS A 29 -10.46 9.28 8.18
C CYS A 29 -11.71 8.45 8.44
N ALA A 30 -11.90 8.04 9.69
CA ALA A 30 -13.12 7.37 10.18
C ALA A 30 -13.76 6.33 9.24
N PRO A 31 -13.01 5.34 8.70
CA PRO A 31 -13.62 4.26 7.93
C PRO A 31 -14.59 3.47 8.81
N GLY A 32 -15.76 3.12 8.27
CA GLY A 32 -16.80 2.46 9.04
C GLY A 32 -17.87 1.79 8.19
N TYR A 33 -18.75 1.03 8.85
CA TYR A 33 -19.91 0.39 8.21
C TYR A 33 -21.17 0.64 9.02
N ASP A 34 -22.17 1.21 8.35
CA ASP A 34 -23.53 1.36 8.87
C ASP A 34 -24.33 0.06 8.63
N PRO A 35 -24.70 -0.69 9.69
CA PRO A 35 -25.45 -1.94 9.56
C PRO A 35 -26.94 -1.74 9.24
N TRP A 36 -27.51 -0.55 9.47
CA TRP A 36 -28.91 -0.24 9.17
C TRP A 36 -29.11 0.10 7.69
N THR A 37 -28.25 0.94 7.12
CA THR A 37 -28.31 1.25 5.67
C THR A 37 -27.49 0.30 4.80
N LYS A 38 -26.66 -0.55 5.42
CA LYS A 38 -25.69 -1.46 4.77
C LYS A 38 -24.76 -0.68 3.86
N THR A 39 -24.04 0.27 4.43
CA THR A 39 -23.21 1.24 3.69
C THR A 39 -21.84 1.33 4.34
N TYR A 40 -20.79 1.24 3.54
CA TYR A 40 -19.45 1.63 3.95
C TYR A 40 -19.33 3.14 3.86
N HIS A 41 -18.79 3.73 4.92
CA HIS A 41 -18.47 5.15 5.00
C HIS A 41 -16.95 5.30 5.06
N LEU A 42 -16.41 6.24 4.30
CA LEU A 42 -15.00 6.61 4.33
C LEU A 42 -14.91 8.12 4.21
N PHE A 43 -14.25 8.74 5.18
CA PHE A 43 -13.87 10.14 5.12
C PHE A 43 -12.41 10.22 4.69
N TYR A 44 -11.97 11.39 4.25
CA TYR A 44 -10.58 11.64 3.90
C TYR A 44 -10.25 13.11 4.08
N GLN A 45 -9.05 13.41 4.56
CA GLN A 45 -8.51 14.77 4.57
C GLN A 45 -8.35 15.27 3.14
N CYS A 46 -8.82 16.50 2.88
CA CYS A 46 -8.70 17.17 1.59
C CYS A 46 -8.56 18.69 1.73
N ASN A 47 -7.90 19.31 0.74
CA ASN A 47 -8.05 20.72 0.45
C ASN A 47 -9.01 20.86 -0.75
N PRO A 48 -10.24 21.39 -0.58
CA PRO A 48 -11.20 21.49 -1.67
C PRO A 48 -10.82 22.56 -2.71
N GLU A 49 -9.90 23.47 -2.40
CA GLU A 49 -9.56 24.64 -3.24
C GLU A 49 -8.28 24.45 -4.07
N GLU A 50 -7.25 23.82 -3.50
CA GLU A 50 -5.90 23.77 -4.10
C GLU A 50 -5.28 22.36 -4.11
N CYS A 51 -4.36 22.10 -5.05
CA CYS A 51 -3.60 20.85 -5.12
C CYS A 51 -2.41 20.78 -4.12
N GLU A 52 -2.46 21.52 -3.02
CA GLU A 52 -1.45 21.53 -1.96
C GLU A 52 -2.09 21.48 -0.56
N TRP A 53 -1.32 21.02 0.43
CA TRP A 53 -1.76 20.93 1.81
C TRP A 53 -2.16 22.31 2.37
N GLY A 54 -3.36 22.39 2.96
CA GLY A 54 -3.93 23.60 3.52
C GLY A 54 -5.45 23.48 3.67
N ASN A 55 -6.08 24.44 4.36
CA ASN A 55 -7.54 24.51 4.58
C ASN A 55 -8.19 23.16 4.94
N MET A 56 -7.55 22.41 5.85
CA MET A 56 -7.77 20.98 5.94
C MET A 56 -9.19 20.64 6.36
N SER A 57 -9.90 19.94 5.47
CA SER A 57 -11.32 19.61 5.56
C SER A 57 -11.51 18.11 5.34
N TRP A 58 -12.66 17.54 5.72
CA TRP A 58 -12.96 16.14 5.42
C TRP A 58 -13.93 16.01 4.25
N GLY A 59 -13.52 15.34 3.18
CA GLY A 59 -14.44 14.77 2.21
C GLY A 59 -15.12 13.52 2.75
N HIS A 60 -16.26 13.13 2.19
CA HIS A 60 -17.02 11.94 2.60
C HIS A 60 -17.57 11.19 1.39
N VAL A 61 -17.17 9.93 1.27
CA VAL A 61 -17.69 8.99 0.28
C VAL A 61 -18.33 7.78 0.93
N VAL A 62 -19.28 7.20 0.21
CA VAL A 62 -19.99 5.99 0.58
C VAL A 62 -19.84 4.92 -0.49
N SER A 63 -19.85 3.67 -0.06
CA SER A 63 -19.80 2.50 -0.94
C SER A 63 -20.75 1.40 -0.45
N LYS A 64 -21.17 0.53 -1.36
CA LYS A 64 -21.85 -0.73 -1.01
C LYS A 64 -20.91 -1.93 -0.94
N ASP A 65 -19.66 -1.76 -1.38
CA ASP A 65 -18.81 -2.87 -1.80
C ASP A 65 -17.30 -2.62 -1.69
N MET A 66 -16.90 -1.49 -1.09
CA MET A 66 -15.53 -0.99 -0.90
C MET A 66 -14.70 -0.75 -2.18
N LEU A 67 -15.29 -0.87 -3.37
CA LEU A 67 -14.62 -0.62 -4.66
C LEU A 67 -15.20 0.60 -5.39
N THR A 68 -16.53 0.63 -5.49
CA THR A 68 -17.27 1.71 -6.15
C THR A 68 -17.66 2.74 -5.09
N TRP A 69 -17.27 3.99 -5.30
CA TRP A 69 -17.44 5.07 -4.32
C TRP A 69 -18.28 6.18 -4.93
N SER A 70 -19.24 6.66 -4.15
CA SER A 70 -20.07 7.82 -4.47
C SER A 70 -19.88 8.90 -3.42
N LEU A 71 -19.90 10.17 -3.82
CA LEU A 71 -19.96 11.29 -2.89
C LEU A 71 -21.20 11.15 -1.99
N ALA A 72 -21.00 11.26 -0.69
CA ALA A 72 -22.12 11.40 0.26
C ALA A 72 -22.66 12.84 0.28
N SER A 73 -21.81 13.83 -0.01
CA SER A 73 -22.14 15.24 -0.19
C SER A 73 -21.28 15.85 -1.28
N THR A 74 -21.78 16.89 -1.96
CA THR A 74 -21.00 17.72 -2.90
C THR A 74 -20.19 18.82 -2.21
N SER A 75 -20.34 18.97 -0.89
CA SER A 75 -19.48 19.78 -0.02
C SER A 75 -18.60 18.86 0.84
N PRO A 76 -17.51 19.36 1.45
CA PRO A 76 -16.87 18.69 2.57
C PRO A 76 -17.89 18.42 3.69
N ALA A 77 -17.68 17.34 4.44
CA ALA A 77 -18.50 16.92 5.57
C ALA A 77 -18.08 17.59 6.89
N LEU A 78 -16.80 17.97 6.99
CA LEU A 78 -16.26 18.84 8.04
C LEU A 78 -15.34 19.87 7.38
N THR A 79 -15.38 21.11 7.85
CA THR A 79 -14.52 22.23 7.46
C THR A 79 -14.13 23.01 8.70
N PRO A 80 -12.99 23.71 8.74
CA PRO A 80 -12.69 24.64 9.83
C PRO A 80 -13.79 25.71 9.98
N ASP A 81 -14.60 25.62 11.04
CA ASP A 81 -15.71 26.54 11.29
C ASP A 81 -15.84 27.01 12.75
N GLN A 82 -15.01 26.47 13.66
CA GLN A 82 -14.91 26.87 15.06
C GLN A 82 -13.54 27.48 15.40
N PRO A 83 -13.42 28.19 16.55
CA PRO A 83 -12.12 28.64 17.04
C PRO A 83 -11.12 27.49 17.23
N TYR A 84 -11.57 26.33 17.72
CA TYR A 84 -10.69 25.21 18.06
C TYR A 84 -10.10 24.47 16.83
N ASP A 85 -10.80 24.45 15.69
CA ASP A 85 -10.39 23.77 14.45
C ASP A 85 -9.89 24.74 13.38
N SER A 86 -9.75 26.03 13.71
CA SER A 86 -9.39 27.12 12.79
C SER A 86 -8.05 26.99 12.03
N GLN A 87 -7.22 25.98 12.32
CA GLN A 87 -6.01 25.65 11.55
C GLN A 87 -6.13 24.36 10.72
N GLY A 88 -7.26 23.66 10.79
CA GLY A 88 -7.54 22.41 10.09
C GLY A 88 -8.35 21.41 10.93
N VAL A 89 -9.18 20.63 10.23
CA VAL A 89 -9.84 19.41 10.74
C VAL A 89 -8.91 18.23 10.42
N PHE A 90 -8.07 17.82 11.39
CA PHE A 90 -7.06 16.78 11.19
C PHE A 90 -7.66 15.37 11.29
N THR A 91 -6.80 14.33 11.35
CA THR A 91 -7.20 12.92 11.28
C THR A 91 -8.11 12.47 12.42
N GLY A 92 -8.81 11.36 12.23
CA GLY A 92 -9.83 10.90 13.16
C GLY A 92 -10.40 9.53 12.88
N CYS A 93 -11.28 9.08 13.77
CA CYS A 93 -11.84 7.72 13.79
C CYS A 93 -13.37 7.72 13.93
N TRP A 94 -13.98 6.60 13.52
CA TRP A 94 -15.42 6.37 13.71
C TRP A 94 -15.68 5.98 15.16
N ILE A 95 -16.62 6.65 15.82
CA ILE A 95 -17.07 6.28 17.17
C ILE A 95 -18.24 5.29 17.02
N PRO A 96 -18.12 4.05 17.52
CA PRO A 96 -19.22 3.08 17.44
C PRO A 96 -20.45 3.55 18.24
N PRO A 97 -21.66 3.12 17.88
CA PRO A 97 -22.88 3.40 18.63
C PRO A 97 -22.78 2.97 20.10
N SER A 98 -23.44 3.70 21.01
CA SER A 98 -23.45 3.36 22.45
C SER A 98 -24.20 2.06 22.75
N ASP A 99 -25.20 1.75 21.93
CA ASP A 99 -26.07 0.58 22.05
C ASP A 99 -26.72 0.26 20.69
N ALA A 100 -27.67 -0.69 20.66
CA ALA A 100 -28.32 -1.16 19.44
C ALA A 100 -29.50 -0.28 18.96
N GLU A 101 -29.96 0.67 19.77
CA GLU A 101 -31.03 1.62 19.43
C GLU A 101 -30.47 2.98 18.95
N ASP A 102 -29.25 3.32 19.39
CA ASP A 102 -28.46 4.45 18.92
C ASP A 102 -28.12 4.36 17.42
N LYS A 103 -28.81 5.19 16.62
CA LYS A 103 -28.62 5.29 15.16
C LYS A 103 -27.80 6.50 14.75
N THR A 104 -27.09 7.14 15.68
CA THR A 104 -26.26 8.30 15.39
C THR A 104 -24.84 7.86 15.04
N SER A 105 -24.48 8.01 13.76
CA SER A 105 -23.08 7.98 13.33
C SER A 105 -22.32 9.13 13.98
N ARG A 106 -21.21 8.83 14.66
CA ARG A 106 -20.33 9.83 15.30
C ARG A 106 -18.89 9.60 14.87
N VAL A 107 -18.11 10.68 14.83
CA VAL A 107 -16.66 10.65 14.55
C VAL A 107 -15.94 11.48 15.60
N ALA A 108 -14.71 11.09 15.93
CA ALA A 108 -13.76 11.93 16.66
C ALA A 108 -12.67 12.37 15.69
N TYR A 109 -12.19 13.61 15.81
CA TYR A 109 -11.09 14.15 15.00
C TYR A 109 -10.21 15.07 15.85
N SER A 110 -8.97 15.29 15.42
CA SER A 110 -8.05 16.22 16.08
C SER A 110 -8.33 17.67 15.64
N SER A 111 -8.66 18.54 16.59
CA SER A 111 -8.65 19.99 16.43
C SER A 111 -7.24 20.55 16.73
N ALA A 112 -6.88 21.66 16.09
CA ALA A 112 -5.53 22.22 16.19
C ALA A 112 -5.31 23.13 17.43
N ILE A 113 -6.37 23.43 18.16
CA ILE A 113 -6.37 24.20 19.40
C ILE A 113 -7.10 23.38 20.48
N ASP A 114 -6.57 23.47 21.69
CA ASP A 114 -7.03 22.81 22.91
C ASP A 114 -8.38 23.41 23.36
N ASP A 115 -9.43 22.59 23.46
CA ASP A 115 -10.72 22.96 24.07
C ASP A 115 -11.24 21.79 24.94
N ASP A 116 -11.60 22.11 26.18
CA ASP A 116 -11.85 21.16 27.26
C ASP A 116 -13.29 20.59 27.22
N ASN A 117 -13.69 19.84 26.19
CA ASN A 117 -14.70 18.77 26.34
C ASN A 117 -14.80 17.79 25.16
N VAL A 118 -14.45 16.51 25.34
CA VAL A 118 -14.64 15.43 24.34
C VAL A 118 -15.21 14.06 24.82
N GLU A 119 -15.90 13.84 25.93
CA GLU A 119 -16.04 14.62 27.17
C GLU A 119 -14.96 14.18 28.16
N GLU A 120 -15.20 13.14 28.96
CA GLU A 120 -14.27 12.64 29.99
C GLU A 120 -13.32 11.55 29.45
N TRP A 121 -12.10 11.94 29.04
CA TRP A 121 -11.01 11.00 28.74
C TRP A 121 -10.02 10.91 29.90
N THR A 122 -9.86 9.72 30.48
CA THR A 122 -8.82 9.48 31.50
C THR A 122 -7.50 9.10 30.82
N TYR A 123 -6.47 9.94 30.96
CA TYR A 123 -5.12 9.61 30.52
C TYR A 123 -4.54 8.43 31.33
N LEU A 124 -4.14 7.35 30.63
CA LEU A 124 -3.63 6.10 31.23
C LEU A 124 -2.10 5.94 31.12
N GLY A 125 -1.38 7.03 30.87
CA GLY A 125 0.07 6.98 30.60
C GLY A 125 0.41 6.67 29.13
N PRO A 126 1.71 6.67 28.78
CA PRO A 126 2.17 6.30 27.45
C PRO A 126 1.96 4.79 27.21
N LEU A 127 1.34 4.42 26.09
CA LEU A 127 1.11 3.01 25.76
C LEU A 127 2.41 2.28 25.38
N VAL A 128 3.31 2.92 24.63
CA VAL A 128 4.62 2.36 24.27
C VAL A 128 5.72 3.25 24.83
N ASP A 129 6.77 2.62 25.37
CA ASP A 129 7.99 3.29 25.84
C ASP A 129 9.20 2.63 25.15
N ILE A 130 9.66 3.24 24.05
CA ILE A 130 10.84 2.82 23.29
C ILE A 130 11.70 4.04 22.94
N PRO A 131 13.02 3.87 22.72
CA PRO A 131 13.89 4.98 22.35
C PRO A 131 13.48 5.65 21.03
N ALA A 132 13.69 6.96 20.94
CA ALA A 132 13.61 7.67 19.67
C ALA A 132 14.49 7.00 18.60
N ARG A 133 13.94 6.85 17.40
CA ARG A 133 14.53 6.15 16.25
C ARG A 133 14.83 4.68 16.48
N PHE A 134 14.04 4.00 17.33
CA PHE A 134 14.14 2.56 17.55
C PHE A 134 14.09 1.80 16.22
N GLN A 135 15.07 0.91 16.00
CA GLN A 135 15.15 0.08 14.81
C GLN A 135 15.77 -1.29 15.18
N PRO A 136 14.94 -2.31 15.47
CA PRO A 136 15.40 -3.66 15.83
C PRO A 136 16.34 -4.30 14.80
N SER A 137 16.08 -4.07 13.51
CA SER A 137 16.83 -4.61 12.39
C SER A 137 16.94 -3.59 11.26
N LYS A 138 18.16 -3.35 10.77
CA LYS A 138 18.40 -2.47 9.61
C LYS A 138 17.89 -3.04 8.28
N LYS A 139 17.69 -4.37 8.21
CA LYS A 139 17.18 -5.06 7.01
C LYS A 139 15.68 -5.30 7.10
N TRP A 140 15.19 -5.79 8.23
CA TRP A 140 13.88 -6.44 8.35
C TRP A 140 12.79 -5.61 9.04
N SER A 141 13.14 -4.57 9.81
CA SER A 141 12.17 -3.63 10.42
C SER A 141 12.34 -2.22 9.88
N GLY A 142 11.26 -1.44 9.94
CA GLY A 142 11.36 0.01 9.84
C GLY A 142 12.05 0.64 11.05
N ASN A 143 12.34 1.93 10.92
CA ASN A 143 12.71 2.78 12.03
C ASN A 143 11.44 3.47 12.55
N TYR A 144 11.17 3.37 13.85
CA TYR A 144 9.96 3.92 14.45
C TYR A 144 10.01 5.44 14.69
N GLY A 145 10.95 6.16 14.07
CA GLY A 145 10.92 7.62 13.98
C GLY A 145 11.08 8.34 15.32
N ILE A 146 10.64 9.60 15.36
CA ILE A 146 10.61 10.44 16.57
C ILE A 146 9.19 10.88 16.95
N ASN A 147 8.24 10.76 16.03
CA ASN A 147 6.82 11.05 16.21
C ASN A 147 5.98 10.00 15.48
N TRP A 148 4.78 9.72 15.99
CA TRP A 148 3.83 8.79 15.38
C TRP A 148 2.52 9.47 15.03
N GLU A 149 1.92 9.02 13.93
CA GLU A 149 0.65 9.51 13.39
C GLU A 149 -0.24 8.33 13.01
N CYS A 150 -1.55 8.60 12.88
CA CYS A 150 -2.56 7.62 12.46
C CYS A 150 -2.39 6.23 13.10
N THR A 151 -2.10 6.17 14.41
CA THR A 151 -1.78 4.90 15.07
C THR A 151 -3.05 4.14 15.42
N ASN A 152 -3.17 2.91 14.91
CA ASN A 152 -4.31 2.03 15.15
C ASN A 152 -3.88 0.91 16.11
N ILE A 153 -4.70 0.57 17.10
CA ILE A 153 -4.54 -0.66 17.90
C ILE A 153 -5.54 -1.71 17.43
N VAL A 154 -5.05 -2.91 17.10
CA VAL A 154 -5.86 -3.98 16.52
C VAL A 154 -5.53 -5.32 17.20
N THR A 155 -6.48 -6.25 17.21
CA THR A 155 -6.26 -7.63 17.66
C THR A 155 -6.63 -8.58 16.54
N LEU A 156 -5.67 -9.39 16.09
CA LEU A 156 -5.83 -10.27 14.94
C LEU A 156 -5.71 -11.73 15.37
N HIS A 157 -6.42 -12.61 14.67
CA HIS A 157 -6.65 -14.00 15.08
C HIS A 157 -6.24 -15.01 14.00
N ALA A 158 -5.69 -16.15 14.42
CA ALA A 158 -5.37 -17.30 13.57
C ALA A 158 -5.75 -18.60 14.31
N GLY A 159 -6.94 -19.12 14.04
CA GLY A 159 -7.48 -20.26 14.78
C GLY A 159 -7.70 -19.92 16.26
N SER A 160 -6.94 -20.55 17.15
CA SER A 160 -6.96 -20.25 18.59
C SER A 160 -5.93 -19.19 19.03
N GLU A 161 -5.06 -18.75 18.12
CA GLU A 161 -4.00 -17.79 18.41
C GLU A 161 -4.50 -16.35 18.17
N SER A 162 -4.11 -15.43 19.04
CA SER A 162 -4.39 -14.00 18.91
C SER A 162 -3.16 -13.17 19.24
N ARG A 163 -2.95 -12.06 18.54
CA ARG A 163 -1.89 -11.09 18.83
C ARG A 163 -2.44 -9.67 18.76
N HIS A 164 -1.93 -8.80 19.62
CA HIS A 164 -2.19 -7.37 19.55
C HIS A 164 -1.14 -6.73 18.65
N PHE A 165 -1.59 -5.86 17.74
CA PHE A 165 -0.73 -5.09 16.85
C PHE A 165 -1.00 -3.60 17.00
N LEU A 166 0.03 -2.80 16.80
CA LEU A 166 -0.08 -1.39 16.47
C LEU A 166 0.27 -1.20 15.00
N ILE A 167 -0.58 -0.52 14.24
CA ILE A 167 -0.28 -0.02 12.89
C ILE A 167 0.08 1.46 13.04
N ILE A 168 1.25 1.87 12.56
CA ILE A 168 1.89 3.13 12.96
C ILE A 168 2.39 3.87 11.72
N GLY A 169 1.96 5.12 11.50
CA GLY A 169 2.72 6.07 10.69
C GLY A 169 3.87 6.60 11.53
N ALA A 170 5.12 6.41 11.10
CA ALA A 170 6.30 6.91 11.81
C ALA A 170 7.02 8.01 11.02
N GLU A 171 7.25 9.15 11.66
CA GLU A 171 7.91 10.34 11.08
C GLU A 171 9.30 10.61 11.65
N GLY A 172 10.11 11.33 10.87
CA GLY A 172 11.37 11.90 11.32
C GLY A 172 12.47 10.86 11.52
N ASP A 173 12.49 9.81 10.69
CA ASP A 173 13.62 8.88 10.54
C ASP A 173 14.84 9.59 9.91
N VAL A 174 15.95 8.88 9.69
CA VAL A 174 17.06 9.31 8.84
C VAL A 174 16.69 8.95 7.40
N GLU A 175 16.87 9.89 6.48
CA GLU A 175 16.55 9.72 5.05
C GLU A 175 17.04 8.37 4.49
N LYS A 176 16.12 7.59 3.90
CA LYS A 176 16.41 6.26 3.36
C LYS A 176 17.60 6.37 2.40
N ALA A 177 18.63 5.53 2.56
CA ALA A 177 19.91 5.72 1.86
C ALA A 177 19.84 5.69 0.31
N HIS A 178 18.76 5.16 -0.27
CA HIS A 178 18.50 5.19 -1.73
C HIS A 178 17.84 6.49 -2.21
N VAL A 179 17.18 7.24 -1.31
CA VAL A 179 16.67 8.60 -1.56
C VAL A 179 17.85 9.58 -1.52
N LYS A 180 18.59 9.57 -0.41
CA LYS A 180 19.72 10.48 -0.13
C LYS A 180 20.81 10.54 -1.21
N ASN A 181 21.06 9.42 -1.88
CA ASN A 181 22.19 9.25 -2.80
C ASN A 181 21.80 9.33 -4.28
N HIS A 182 20.55 9.69 -4.60
CA HIS A 182 20.05 9.74 -5.97
C HIS A 182 19.81 11.18 -6.40
N ASP A 183 20.23 11.53 -7.62
CA ASP A 183 20.08 12.87 -8.17
C ASP A 183 18.61 13.30 -8.18
N GLN A 184 18.32 14.45 -7.57
CA GLN A 184 16.97 15.00 -7.44
C GLN A 184 16.70 16.02 -8.54
N PRO A 185 15.57 15.90 -9.29
CA PRO A 185 15.14 16.91 -10.25
C PRO A 185 14.98 18.31 -9.64
N THR A 186 15.42 19.33 -10.36
CA THR A 186 15.19 20.73 -9.97
C THR A 186 13.69 21.04 -9.89
N GLY A 187 13.22 21.44 -8.72
CA GLY A 187 11.82 21.87 -8.50
C GLY A 187 10.85 20.76 -8.11
N VAL A 188 11.31 19.51 -7.96
CA VAL A 188 10.55 18.43 -7.32
C VAL A 188 10.93 18.37 -5.83
N PRO A 189 9.97 18.26 -4.89
CA PRO A 189 10.30 18.13 -3.47
C PRO A 189 11.07 16.83 -3.18
N SER A 190 11.85 16.82 -2.10
CA SER A 190 12.42 15.57 -1.58
C SER A 190 11.29 14.79 -0.91
N ARG A 191 11.22 13.47 -1.13
CA ARG A 191 10.21 12.62 -0.47
C ARG A 191 10.30 12.74 1.05
N ILE A 192 9.15 12.79 1.73
CA ILE A 192 9.10 12.96 3.17
C ILE A 192 9.64 11.69 3.85
N VAL A 193 10.48 11.88 4.86
CA VAL A 193 11.17 10.77 5.55
C VAL A 193 10.24 10.15 6.60
N ARG A 194 9.39 9.23 6.12
CA ARG A 194 8.39 8.51 6.91
C ARG A 194 8.26 7.04 6.49
N GLY A 195 7.48 6.27 7.25
CA GLY A 195 7.12 4.90 6.89
C GLY A 195 5.86 4.40 7.57
N GLN A 196 5.06 3.62 6.85
CA GLN A 196 3.91 2.92 7.40
C GLN A 196 4.32 1.55 7.96
N LEU A 197 4.43 1.47 9.27
CA LEU A 197 4.98 0.35 10.02
C LEU A 197 3.91 -0.39 10.81
N TRP A 198 4.31 -1.52 11.39
CA TRP A 198 3.55 -2.19 12.44
C TRP A 198 4.48 -2.82 13.48
N MET A 199 3.97 -2.98 14.70
CA MET A 199 4.58 -3.84 15.72
C MET A 199 3.54 -4.77 16.36
N SER A 200 3.98 -5.95 16.78
CA SER A 200 3.24 -6.89 17.62
C SER A 200 3.89 -6.95 18.99
N GLY A 201 3.08 -7.19 20.03
CA GLY A 201 3.56 -7.17 21.39
C GLY A 201 2.51 -7.51 22.44
N ASN A 202 2.95 -7.55 23.69
CA ASN A 202 2.12 -7.90 24.84
C ASN A 202 1.62 -6.66 25.58
N LEU A 203 0.31 -6.63 25.87
CA LEU A 203 -0.31 -5.65 26.76
C LEU A 203 -0.12 -6.09 28.22
N THR A 204 0.57 -5.26 29.00
CA THR A 204 0.86 -5.48 30.42
C THR A 204 0.28 -4.37 31.26
N ARG A 205 -0.36 -4.71 32.38
CA ARG A 205 -0.85 -3.73 33.35
C ARG A 205 0.27 -3.38 34.33
N VAL A 206 0.45 -2.08 34.55
CA VAL A 206 1.40 -1.50 35.50
C VAL A 206 0.65 -0.60 36.49
N ASP A 207 1.30 -0.16 37.56
CA ASP A 207 0.65 0.59 38.65
C ASP A 207 0.00 1.91 38.18
N ASP A 208 0.55 2.53 37.13
CA ASP A 208 0.09 3.81 36.56
C ASP A 208 -0.67 3.66 35.22
N GLY A 209 -0.98 2.44 34.77
CA GLY A 209 -1.72 2.23 33.52
C GLY A 209 -1.46 0.91 32.79
N VAL A 210 -1.29 1.00 31.47
CA VAL A 210 -1.02 -0.14 30.59
C VAL A 210 0.20 0.16 29.72
N ARG A 211 1.00 -0.86 29.40
CA ARG A 211 2.14 -0.79 28.48
C ARG A 211 2.06 -1.90 27.43
N PHE A 212 2.40 -1.56 26.19
CA PHE A 212 2.56 -2.46 25.06
C PHE A 212 4.05 -2.71 24.83
N GLY A 213 4.53 -3.90 25.18
CA GLY A 213 5.93 -4.28 25.02
C GLY A 213 6.20 -4.81 23.62
N TYR A 214 7.08 -4.17 22.86
CA TYR A 214 7.50 -4.61 21.52
C TYR A 214 8.10 -6.03 21.56
N GLU A 215 7.66 -6.89 20.64
CA GLU A 215 8.25 -8.23 20.42
C GLU A 215 8.67 -8.42 18.96
N HIS A 216 7.78 -8.07 18.02
CA HIS A 216 7.98 -8.24 16.58
C HIS A 216 7.52 -7.00 15.81
N GLY A 217 8.01 -6.81 14.59
CA GLY A 217 7.56 -5.67 13.78
C GLY A 217 8.22 -5.57 12.42
N GLY A 218 7.57 -4.80 11.55
CA GLY A 218 7.91 -4.67 10.14
C GLY A 218 7.23 -3.48 9.48
N TYR A 219 7.11 -3.55 8.16
CA TYR A 219 6.39 -2.58 7.35
C TYR A 219 4.98 -3.10 7.05
N LEU A 220 3.99 -2.22 7.03
CA LEU A 220 2.69 -2.50 6.39
C LEU A 220 2.80 -2.25 4.87
N ASP A 221 3.59 -1.26 4.48
CA ASP A 221 3.97 -0.98 3.10
C ASP A 221 5.43 -0.53 3.01
N HIS A 222 6.13 -0.93 1.95
CA HIS A 222 7.54 -0.62 1.75
C HIS A 222 7.82 0.63 0.90
N GLY A 223 6.80 1.18 0.22
CA GLY A 223 6.88 2.39 -0.59
C GLY A 223 6.65 3.69 0.20
N PRO A 224 6.19 4.77 -0.44
CA PRO A 224 5.78 6.02 0.20
C PRO A 224 4.40 6.04 0.88
N LEU A 225 3.62 4.95 0.82
CA LEU A 225 2.28 4.86 1.43
C LEU A 225 2.31 5.17 2.94
N TYR A 226 1.31 5.91 3.40
CA TYR A 226 1.25 6.46 4.75
C TYR A 226 -0.19 6.67 5.28
N ALA A 227 -0.31 7.20 6.51
CA ALA A 227 -1.56 7.57 7.17
C ALA A 227 -2.63 6.45 7.21
N ALA A 228 -2.22 5.21 7.48
CA ALA A 228 -3.16 4.08 7.50
C ALA A 228 -4.23 4.23 8.59
N ASN A 229 -5.50 4.00 8.23
CA ASN A 229 -6.65 4.02 9.13
C ASN A 229 -7.53 2.80 8.85
N SER A 230 -8.20 2.25 9.87
CA SER A 230 -8.73 0.90 9.78
C SER A 230 -9.98 0.66 10.62
N PHE A 231 -10.76 -0.35 10.24
CA PHE A 231 -11.97 -0.77 10.94
C PHE A 231 -12.17 -2.29 10.85
N VAL A 232 -12.95 -2.83 11.78
CA VAL A 232 -13.43 -4.22 11.71
C VAL A 232 -14.72 -4.23 10.90
N GLU A 233 -14.73 -4.92 9.77
CA GLU A 233 -15.94 -5.08 8.97
C GLU A 233 -16.91 -6.04 9.69
N PRO A 234 -18.10 -5.56 10.13
CA PRO A 234 -18.89 -6.28 11.12
C PRO A 234 -19.58 -7.55 10.60
N VAL A 235 -19.70 -7.75 9.29
CA VAL A 235 -20.30 -8.96 8.68
C VAL A 235 -19.27 -10.07 8.54
N SER A 236 -18.15 -9.82 7.85
CA SER A 236 -17.07 -10.80 7.61
C SER A 236 -16.07 -10.94 8.75
N LYS A 237 -16.05 -9.99 9.70
CA LYS A 237 -15.06 -9.88 10.80
C LYS A 237 -13.61 -9.69 10.34
N ARG A 238 -13.39 -9.34 9.07
CA ARG A 238 -12.08 -8.93 8.55
C ARG A 238 -11.70 -7.56 9.10
N HIS A 239 -10.40 -7.34 9.27
CA HIS A 239 -9.85 -6.03 9.61
C HIS A 239 -9.38 -5.34 8.33
N ILE A 240 -10.04 -4.24 7.95
CA ILE A 240 -9.83 -3.56 6.67
C ILE A 240 -9.08 -2.24 6.92
N VAL A 241 -8.05 -1.99 6.11
CA VAL A 241 -7.18 -0.82 6.19
C VAL A 241 -7.28 -0.01 4.88
N TYR A 242 -7.45 1.29 5.03
CA TYR A 242 -7.23 2.29 3.99
C TYR A 242 -5.95 3.05 4.30
N ALA A 243 -5.23 3.52 3.30
CA ALA A 243 -4.03 4.33 3.47
C ALA A 243 -3.84 5.27 2.28
N TRP A 244 -3.06 6.33 2.46
CA TRP A 244 -2.76 7.34 1.44
C TRP A 244 -1.48 7.00 0.67
N ILE A 245 -1.53 7.17 -0.66
CA ILE A 245 -0.36 7.17 -1.55
C ILE A 245 -0.11 8.63 -1.96
N PRO A 246 1.03 9.22 -1.58
CA PRO A 246 1.32 10.64 -1.80
C PRO A 246 1.91 10.93 -3.19
N GLU A 247 1.67 12.13 -3.71
CA GLU A 247 2.23 12.61 -4.98
C GLU A 247 3.55 13.38 -4.76
N GLU A 248 4.60 12.71 -4.29
CA GLU A 248 5.89 13.33 -3.93
C GLU A 248 6.97 13.25 -5.02
N ASP A 249 6.61 12.80 -6.21
CA ASP A 249 7.56 12.52 -7.30
C ASP A 249 7.48 13.51 -8.48
N ILE A 250 6.59 14.50 -8.41
CA ILE A 250 6.45 15.60 -9.38
C ILE A 250 6.43 16.96 -8.68
N SER A 251 6.63 18.04 -9.42
CA SER A 251 6.49 19.39 -8.88
C SER A 251 5.02 19.75 -8.60
N LEU A 252 4.80 20.73 -7.72
CA LEU A 252 3.45 21.24 -7.44
C LEU A 252 2.77 21.80 -8.71
N ASP A 253 3.51 22.46 -9.59
CA ASP A 253 2.98 22.94 -10.88
C ASP A 253 2.52 21.79 -11.79
N ALA A 254 3.20 20.63 -11.74
CA ALA A 254 2.80 19.44 -12.46
C ALA A 254 1.55 18.81 -11.82
N ALA A 255 1.45 18.76 -10.49
CA ALA A 255 0.25 18.31 -9.78
C ALA A 255 -0.97 19.21 -10.06
N LYS A 256 -0.80 20.54 -10.06
CA LYS A 256 -1.84 21.51 -10.46
C LYS A 256 -2.26 21.35 -11.92
N GLN A 257 -1.35 20.94 -12.82
CA GLN A 257 -1.70 20.58 -14.21
C GLN A 257 -2.38 19.21 -14.33
N LYS A 258 -2.04 18.26 -13.44
CA LYS A 258 -2.68 16.93 -13.31
C LYS A 258 -4.13 17.05 -12.81
N GLY A 259 -4.38 18.04 -11.96
CA GLY A 259 -5.69 18.36 -11.36
C GLY A 259 -6.00 17.57 -10.08
N TRP A 260 -5.10 16.72 -9.62
CA TRP A 260 -5.21 15.93 -8.39
C TRP A 260 -3.84 15.69 -7.77
N ASN A 261 -3.80 15.56 -6.45
CA ASN A 261 -2.60 15.30 -5.66
C ASN A 261 -2.93 14.29 -4.54
N GLY A 262 -2.36 13.09 -4.65
CA GLY A 262 -2.61 11.98 -3.73
C GLY A 262 -3.76 11.08 -4.16
N SER A 263 -3.71 9.82 -3.71
CA SER A 263 -4.77 8.82 -3.90
C SER A 263 -4.86 7.94 -2.65
N LEU A 264 -5.97 7.22 -2.47
CA LEU A 264 -6.02 6.14 -1.49
C LEU A 264 -5.62 4.82 -2.16
N ALA A 265 -4.82 4.04 -1.46
CA ALA A 265 -4.43 2.69 -1.85
C ALA A 265 -5.64 1.76 -1.97
N ILE A 266 -5.47 0.67 -2.73
CA ILE A 266 -6.39 -0.47 -2.74
C ILE A 266 -6.66 -0.88 -1.28
N PRO A 267 -7.93 -1.03 -0.85
CA PRO A 267 -8.21 -1.41 0.53
C PRO A 267 -7.60 -2.76 0.85
N ARG A 268 -7.04 -2.90 2.05
CA ARG A 268 -6.26 -4.08 2.44
C ARG A 268 -6.92 -4.83 3.58
N GLU A 269 -6.99 -6.14 3.48
CA GLU A 269 -7.26 -6.99 4.64
C GLU A 269 -5.95 -7.23 5.39
N ILE A 270 -5.93 -6.92 6.69
CA ILE A 270 -4.87 -7.36 7.60
C ILE A 270 -5.37 -8.49 8.51
N PHE A 271 -4.49 -9.45 8.75
CA PHE A 271 -4.82 -10.68 9.48
C PHE A 271 -3.59 -11.23 10.20
N LEU A 272 -3.75 -12.18 11.12
CA LEU A 272 -2.62 -12.89 11.72
C LEU A 272 -2.23 -14.03 10.76
N LEU A 273 -1.13 -13.86 10.02
CA LEU A 273 -0.65 -14.90 9.11
C LEU A 273 0.08 -15.97 9.91
N ARG A 274 -0.42 -17.21 9.84
CA ARG A 274 0.18 -18.40 10.45
C ARG A 274 0.73 -19.35 9.40
N VAL A 275 2.04 -19.57 9.39
CA VAL A 275 2.73 -20.50 8.47
C VAL A 275 3.33 -21.66 9.26
N PRO A 276 2.71 -22.86 9.27
CA PRO A 276 3.23 -24.02 9.98
C PRO A 276 4.38 -24.71 9.24
N ASN A 277 5.10 -25.58 9.96
CA ASN A 277 6.13 -26.48 9.43
C ASN A 277 7.27 -25.77 8.69
N VAL A 278 7.71 -24.59 9.14
CA VAL A 278 8.80 -23.85 8.51
C VAL A 278 10.16 -24.30 9.05
N GLU A 279 11.03 -24.77 8.17
CA GLU A 279 12.38 -25.23 8.52
C GLU A 279 13.39 -24.07 8.56
N ARG A 280 13.31 -23.16 7.58
CA ARG A 280 14.21 -22.02 7.38
C ARG A 280 13.63 -21.03 6.35
N THR A 281 14.30 -19.89 6.17
CA THR A 281 14.03 -18.98 5.03
C THR A 281 14.95 -19.27 3.83
N LEU A 282 14.88 -18.45 2.79
CA LEU A 282 15.68 -18.56 1.56
C LEU A 282 17.18 -18.39 1.84
N ARG A 283 17.59 -17.31 2.54
CA ARG A 283 19.00 -17.04 2.91
C ARG A 283 19.17 -16.55 4.35
N SER A 284 18.38 -15.61 4.84
CA SER A 284 18.46 -15.18 6.26
C SER A 284 18.05 -16.32 7.20
N THR A 285 18.61 -16.34 8.40
CA THR A 285 18.11 -17.18 9.48
C THR A 285 16.76 -16.66 9.97
N LEU A 286 15.93 -17.54 10.52
CA LEU A 286 14.62 -17.15 11.08
C LEU A 286 14.74 -16.07 12.18
N ALA A 287 15.83 -16.10 12.96
CA ALA A 287 16.10 -15.15 14.03
C ALA A 287 16.50 -13.74 13.54
N GLU A 288 16.98 -13.59 12.30
CA GLU A 288 17.26 -12.27 11.72
C GLU A 288 15.98 -11.57 11.24
N CYS A 289 14.96 -12.34 10.89
CA CYS A 289 13.68 -11.86 10.36
C CYS A 289 12.75 -11.38 11.48
N CYS A 290 13.00 -10.19 12.04
CA CYS A 290 12.19 -9.63 13.14
C CYS A 290 10.67 -9.46 12.93
N PRO A 291 10.09 -9.47 11.70
CA PRO A 291 8.64 -9.58 11.51
C PRO A 291 8.07 -10.95 11.92
N PHE A 292 8.90 -11.98 12.05
CA PHE A 292 8.48 -13.34 12.36
C PHE A 292 8.58 -13.62 13.86
N GLU A 293 7.44 -13.93 14.47
CA GLU A 293 7.39 -14.71 15.69
C GLU A 293 7.65 -16.18 15.34
N VAL A 294 8.70 -16.76 15.93
CA VAL A 294 9.12 -18.14 15.68
C VAL A 294 8.69 -19.01 16.86
N LYS A 295 7.68 -19.85 16.64
CA LYS A 295 7.04 -20.67 17.68
C LYS A 295 7.34 -22.16 17.45
N THR A 296 7.92 -22.83 18.44
CA THR A 296 8.02 -24.30 18.44
C THR A 296 6.69 -24.90 18.91
N GLU A 297 6.13 -25.80 18.11
CA GLU A 297 4.91 -26.55 18.44
C GLU A 297 5.22 -27.82 19.25
N ALA A 298 4.19 -28.46 19.80
CA ALA A 298 4.34 -29.60 20.71
C ALA A 298 4.96 -30.86 20.07
N ASP A 299 4.94 -30.97 18.73
CA ASP A 299 5.58 -32.04 17.96
C ASP A 299 7.04 -31.72 17.56
N GLY A 300 7.55 -30.56 17.99
CA GLY A 300 8.88 -30.05 17.64
C GLY A 300 8.96 -29.37 16.26
N SER A 301 7.84 -29.25 15.53
CA SER A 301 7.80 -28.41 14.33
C SER A 301 7.84 -26.92 14.67
N THR A 302 8.19 -26.09 13.70
CA THR A 302 8.22 -24.63 13.86
C THR A 302 7.09 -23.98 13.06
N THR A 303 6.33 -23.12 13.71
CA THR A 303 5.34 -22.23 13.10
C THR A 303 5.88 -20.80 13.11
N ILE A 304 5.62 -20.05 12.03
CA ILE A 304 5.79 -18.60 12.00
C ILE A 304 4.44 -17.92 12.17
N LEU A 305 4.40 -16.88 13.00
CA LEU A 305 3.32 -15.90 13.07
C LEU A 305 3.86 -14.52 12.64
N THR A 306 3.08 -13.76 11.88
CA THR A 306 3.43 -12.40 11.40
C THR A 306 2.17 -11.61 11.03
N LEU A 307 2.28 -10.31 10.79
CA LEU A 307 1.19 -9.56 10.15
C LEU A 307 1.03 -10.05 8.70
N GLY A 308 -0.17 -10.52 8.38
CA GLY A 308 -0.63 -10.74 7.02
C GLY A 308 -1.25 -9.47 6.45
N VAL A 309 -1.00 -9.20 5.17
CA VAL A 309 -1.55 -8.08 4.40
C VAL A 309 -1.82 -8.52 2.96
N LYS A 310 -3.04 -8.30 2.46
CA LYS A 310 -3.43 -8.55 1.07
C LYS A 310 -4.46 -7.50 0.58
N PRO A 311 -4.63 -7.29 -0.74
CA PRO A 311 -5.81 -6.59 -1.27
C PRO A 311 -7.09 -7.28 -0.80
N ILE A 312 -8.17 -6.53 -0.58
CA ILE A 312 -9.49 -7.13 -0.31
C ILE A 312 -9.92 -8.06 -1.46
N ASP A 313 -10.55 -9.18 -1.10
CA ASP A 313 -10.95 -10.22 -2.06
C ASP A 313 -11.99 -9.69 -3.07
N GLU A 314 -12.75 -8.67 -2.69
CA GLU A 314 -13.70 -7.95 -3.54
C GLU A 314 -13.10 -7.48 -4.86
N MET A 315 -11.80 -7.13 -4.90
CA MET A 315 -11.08 -6.72 -6.11
C MET A 315 -11.23 -7.70 -7.28
N THR A 316 -11.50 -8.98 -6.99
CA THR A 316 -11.77 -9.99 -8.02
C THR A 316 -12.97 -9.67 -8.91
N ARG A 317 -13.91 -8.82 -8.46
CA ARG A 317 -15.05 -8.36 -9.30
C ARG A 317 -14.63 -7.46 -10.45
N LEU A 318 -13.54 -6.71 -10.32
CA LEU A 318 -12.98 -5.95 -11.45
C LEU A 318 -12.50 -6.88 -12.58
N ARG A 319 -12.10 -8.12 -12.25
CA ARG A 319 -11.72 -9.16 -13.23
C ARG A 319 -12.92 -9.67 -14.04
N GLU A 320 -14.14 -9.55 -13.52
CA GLU A 320 -15.38 -9.96 -14.23
C GLU A 320 -15.76 -8.95 -15.32
N GLU A 321 -15.35 -7.69 -15.16
CA GLU A 321 -15.72 -6.57 -16.03
C GLU A 321 -14.56 -6.02 -16.88
N CYS A 322 -13.37 -6.62 -16.76
CA CYS A 322 -12.17 -6.25 -17.48
C CYS A 322 -12.33 -6.38 -19.02
N THR A 323 -11.58 -5.60 -19.79
CA THR A 323 -11.69 -5.61 -21.27
C THR A 323 -10.94 -6.76 -21.93
N GLY A 324 -9.97 -7.37 -21.25
CA GLY A 324 -9.21 -8.51 -21.76
C GLY A 324 -8.59 -9.36 -20.66
N VAL A 325 -8.45 -10.66 -20.93
CA VAL A 325 -7.73 -11.60 -20.06
C VAL A 325 -6.71 -12.36 -20.88
N VAL A 326 -5.45 -12.36 -20.44
CA VAL A 326 -4.40 -13.22 -20.98
C VAL A 326 -3.88 -14.13 -19.88
N LYS A 327 -3.86 -15.42 -20.17
CA LYS A 327 -3.31 -16.45 -19.29
C LYS A 327 -2.28 -17.26 -20.06
N LEU A 328 -1.11 -17.47 -19.46
CA LEU A 328 -0.12 -18.38 -20.02
C LEU A 328 -0.54 -19.83 -19.73
N GLU A 329 -0.94 -20.57 -20.78
CA GLU A 329 -1.40 -21.96 -20.69
C GLU A 329 -0.29 -22.98 -20.45
N THR A 330 0.98 -22.55 -20.39
CA THR A 330 2.13 -23.44 -20.16
C THR A 330 3.13 -22.74 -19.26
N ALA A 331 3.58 -23.46 -18.23
CA ALA A 331 4.60 -22.98 -17.32
C ALA A 331 5.90 -22.66 -18.06
N MET A 332 6.46 -21.49 -17.79
CA MET A 332 7.64 -20.96 -18.47
C MET A 332 8.86 -21.00 -17.55
N MET A 333 9.92 -21.66 -18.02
CA MET A 333 11.20 -21.80 -17.31
C MET A 333 12.14 -20.70 -17.80
N LEU A 334 12.64 -19.87 -16.88
CA LEU A 334 13.60 -18.80 -17.19
C LEU A 334 14.84 -18.88 -16.26
N PRO A 335 16.06 -18.68 -16.78
CA PRO A 335 16.41 -18.77 -18.20
C PRO A 335 16.05 -20.14 -18.81
N ASP A 336 15.70 -20.16 -20.09
CA ASP A 336 15.29 -21.39 -20.77
C ASP A 336 16.48 -22.27 -21.20
N LYS A 337 16.21 -23.37 -21.91
CA LYS A 337 17.25 -24.31 -22.40
C LYS A 337 18.11 -23.74 -23.54
N THR A 338 17.71 -22.63 -24.15
CA THR A 338 18.49 -21.90 -25.16
C THR A 338 19.33 -20.76 -24.55
N GLY A 339 19.11 -20.46 -23.27
CA GLY A 339 19.72 -19.34 -22.56
C GLY A 339 18.89 -18.05 -22.60
N LEU A 340 17.66 -18.10 -23.12
CA LEU A 340 16.77 -16.95 -23.14
C LEU A 340 16.26 -16.65 -21.72
N ALA A 341 16.64 -15.49 -21.19
CA ALA A 341 16.38 -15.07 -19.81
C ALA A 341 15.05 -14.31 -19.61
N HIS A 342 14.29 -14.06 -20.68
CA HIS A 342 13.08 -13.25 -20.66
C HIS A 342 12.03 -13.73 -21.68
N LEU A 343 10.76 -13.37 -21.47
CA LEU A 343 9.66 -13.66 -22.38
C LEU A 343 8.57 -12.59 -22.26
N THR A 344 8.14 -12.02 -23.39
CA THR A 344 6.98 -11.12 -23.45
C THR A 344 5.73 -11.88 -23.06
N VAL A 345 5.01 -11.39 -22.05
CA VAL A 345 3.75 -11.97 -21.54
C VAL A 345 2.57 -11.39 -22.30
N TYR A 346 2.50 -10.05 -22.39
CA TYR A 346 1.37 -9.36 -23.00
C TYR A 346 1.70 -7.90 -23.39
N GLN A 347 0.88 -7.30 -24.25
CA GLN A 347 0.89 -5.88 -24.57
C GLN A 347 -0.47 -5.29 -24.17
N THR A 348 -0.50 -4.56 -23.05
CA THR A 348 -1.74 -4.03 -22.48
C THR A 348 -2.34 -2.92 -23.36
N GLN A 349 -3.65 -2.78 -23.33
CA GLN A 349 -4.45 -1.78 -24.04
C GLN A 349 -4.96 -0.66 -23.10
N SER A 350 -4.81 -0.84 -21.79
CA SER A 350 -5.15 0.12 -20.74
C SER A 350 -3.97 0.35 -19.79
N SER A 351 -3.90 1.52 -19.18
CA SER A 351 -3.02 1.81 -18.03
C SER A 351 -3.51 1.17 -16.72
N SER A 352 -4.71 0.59 -16.73
CA SER A 352 -5.37 -0.04 -15.59
C SER A 352 -5.51 -1.56 -15.77
N TRP A 353 -4.77 -2.35 -14.99
CA TRP A 353 -4.68 -3.82 -15.07
C TRP A 353 -4.19 -4.49 -13.77
N GLU A 354 -4.50 -5.78 -13.60
CA GLU A 354 -3.91 -6.65 -12.58
C GLU A 354 -3.10 -7.77 -13.25
N LEU A 355 -1.91 -8.07 -12.73
CA LEU A 355 -1.13 -9.27 -13.03
C LEU A 355 -1.03 -10.15 -11.78
N GLU A 356 -1.34 -11.44 -11.92
CA GLU A 356 -1.14 -12.45 -10.88
C GLU A 356 -0.20 -13.55 -11.40
N ALA A 357 0.84 -13.86 -10.61
CA ALA A 357 1.85 -14.86 -10.97
C ALA A 357 2.18 -15.80 -9.80
N ILE A 358 2.32 -17.09 -10.12
CA ILE A 358 2.83 -18.13 -9.21
C ILE A 358 4.15 -18.64 -9.78
N ILE A 359 5.22 -18.53 -9.01
CA ILE A 359 6.59 -18.73 -9.49
C ILE A 359 7.37 -19.62 -8.52
N SER A 360 7.77 -20.80 -8.97
CA SER A 360 8.70 -21.67 -8.26
C SER A 360 10.14 -21.20 -8.48
N VAL A 361 10.93 -21.15 -7.40
CA VAL A 361 12.30 -20.60 -7.39
C VAL A 361 13.24 -21.57 -6.68
N ASN A 362 14.41 -21.86 -7.27
CA ASN A 362 15.44 -22.69 -6.64
C ASN A 362 16.68 -21.88 -6.21
N SER A 363 17.69 -22.56 -5.62
CA SER A 363 18.90 -21.92 -5.06
C SER A 363 19.76 -21.17 -6.09
N GLU A 364 19.65 -21.53 -7.36
CA GLU A 364 20.46 -21.03 -8.48
C GLU A 364 19.85 -19.82 -9.17
N CYS A 365 18.67 -19.36 -8.72
CA CYS A 365 18.08 -18.11 -9.19
C CYS A 365 18.69 -16.96 -8.40
N GLU A 366 19.10 -15.89 -9.08
CA GLU A 366 19.69 -14.69 -8.47
C GLU A 366 18.67 -13.55 -8.38
N SER A 367 17.86 -13.40 -9.43
CA SER A 367 16.72 -12.48 -9.46
C SER A 367 15.67 -12.90 -10.49
N LEU A 368 14.42 -12.49 -10.28
CA LEU A 368 13.32 -12.70 -11.21
C LEU A 368 12.27 -11.59 -11.07
N GLY A 369 11.40 -11.47 -12.07
CA GLY A 369 10.23 -10.59 -11.98
C GLY A 369 9.71 -10.15 -13.34
N PHE A 370 9.28 -8.90 -13.43
CA PHE A 370 8.62 -8.33 -14.60
C PHE A 370 9.16 -6.95 -14.94
N ASN A 371 9.48 -6.73 -16.22
CA ASN A 371 9.50 -5.39 -16.80
C ASN A 371 8.08 -5.08 -17.28
N ILE A 372 7.56 -3.93 -16.87
CA ILE A 372 6.21 -3.46 -17.21
C ILE A 372 6.29 -2.07 -17.84
N ARG A 373 5.22 -1.67 -18.54
CA ARG A 373 5.10 -0.37 -19.21
C ARG A 373 6.33 -0.07 -20.06
N HIS A 374 6.77 -1.09 -20.79
CA HIS A 374 8.03 -1.07 -21.51
C HIS A 374 7.85 -0.90 -23.02
N ASN A 375 8.87 -0.35 -23.65
CA ASN A 375 8.99 -0.30 -25.11
C ASN A 375 9.80 -1.47 -25.68
N GLN A 376 9.88 -1.54 -27.02
CA GLN A 376 10.43 -2.70 -27.73
C GLN A 376 11.93 -2.94 -27.44
N ASP A 377 12.70 -1.89 -27.21
CA ASP A 377 14.14 -1.97 -26.90
C ASP A 377 14.47 -1.87 -25.40
N LEU A 378 13.44 -1.77 -24.55
CA LEU A 378 13.54 -1.57 -23.10
C LEU A 378 14.29 -0.28 -22.70
N SER A 379 14.41 0.72 -23.58
CA SER A 379 14.91 2.04 -23.19
C SER A 379 13.94 2.81 -22.28
N ILE A 380 12.65 2.45 -22.33
CA ILE A 380 11.61 2.83 -21.36
C ILE A 380 11.06 1.56 -20.73
N HIS A 381 11.04 1.48 -19.41
CA HIS A 381 10.42 0.39 -18.64
C HIS A 381 10.36 0.72 -17.12
N THR A 382 9.56 -0.05 -16.37
CA THR A 382 9.65 -0.15 -14.91
C THR A 382 9.87 -1.61 -14.52
N THR A 383 10.85 -1.90 -13.67
CA THR A 383 11.19 -3.28 -13.29
C THR A 383 10.71 -3.61 -11.88
N ILE A 384 9.83 -4.58 -11.73
CA ILE A 384 9.56 -5.25 -10.45
C ILE A 384 10.48 -6.47 -10.36
N THR A 385 11.39 -6.48 -9.39
CA THR A 385 12.40 -7.54 -9.20
C THR A 385 12.29 -8.13 -7.79
N PHE A 386 12.18 -9.46 -7.66
CA PHE A 386 12.62 -10.17 -6.46
C PHE A 386 14.08 -10.59 -6.62
N CYS A 387 14.97 -10.04 -5.80
CA CYS A 387 16.36 -10.45 -5.71
C CYS A 387 16.52 -11.49 -4.59
N THR A 388 16.81 -12.74 -4.96
CA THR A 388 16.98 -13.85 -4.02
C THR A 388 18.27 -13.72 -3.20
N ILE A 389 19.29 -13.01 -3.73
CA ILE A 389 20.60 -12.83 -3.09
C ILE A 389 20.50 -11.87 -1.91
N THR A 390 19.79 -10.76 -2.08
CA THR A 390 19.62 -9.73 -1.04
C THR A 390 18.35 -9.90 -0.21
N GLU A 391 17.45 -10.79 -0.64
CA GLU A 391 16.11 -10.99 -0.07
C GLU A 391 15.33 -9.67 -0.05
N ARG A 392 15.11 -9.10 -1.25
CA ARG A 392 14.37 -7.85 -1.45
C ARG A 392 13.49 -7.89 -2.68
N ILE A 393 12.29 -7.34 -2.57
CA ILE A 393 11.48 -6.93 -3.72
C ILE A 393 11.73 -5.44 -3.97
N ILE A 394 11.96 -5.09 -5.24
CA ILE A 394 12.39 -3.76 -5.71
C ILE A 394 11.50 -3.36 -6.89
N VAL A 395 10.97 -2.14 -6.86
CA VAL A 395 10.38 -1.45 -8.02
C VAL A 395 11.39 -0.41 -8.48
N ASN A 396 12.12 -0.72 -9.56
CA ASN A 396 13.03 0.24 -10.19
C ASN A 396 12.29 1.09 -11.23
N ARG A 397 12.34 2.41 -11.05
CA ARG A 397 11.68 3.42 -11.89
C ARG A 397 12.66 4.28 -12.70
N GLU A 398 13.96 4.03 -12.62
CA GLU A 398 15.02 4.84 -13.26
C GLU A 398 14.78 5.05 -14.77
N ALA A 399 14.29 4.01 -15.46
CA ALA A 399 13.95 4.01 -16.87
C ALA A 399 12.45 4.23 -17.16
N SER A 400 11.61 4.63 -16.19
CA SER A 400 10.16 4.74 -16.41
C SER A 400 9.79 5.84 -17.40
N THR A 401 10.58 6.92 -17.44
CA THR A 401 10.40 8.06 -18.33
C THR A 401 11.72 8.78 -18.62
N THR A 402 11.81 9.38 -19.80
CA THR A 402 12.88 10.32 -20.18
C THR A 402 12.72 11.71 -19.56
N ASP A 403 11.57 11.99 -18.94
CA ASP A 403 11.30 13.28 -18.30
C ASP A 403 12.24 13.50 -17.09
N THR A 404 13.06 14.55 -17.18
CA THR A 404 14.02 14.92 -16.13
C THR A 404 13.40 15.76 -15.02
N THR A 405 12.09 16.04 -15.08
CA THR A 405 11.31 16.73 -14.03
C THR A 405 10.52 15.78 -13.15
N ILE A 406 10.68 14.47 -13.35
CA ILE A 406 10.06 13.40 -12.55
C ILE A 406 11.12 12.72 -11.68
N ASN A 407 10.78 12.52 -10.42
CA ASN A 407 11.57 11.73 -9.48
C ASN A 407 11.37 10.23 -9.73
N LYS A 408 12.48 9.49 -9.77
CA LYS A 408 12.53 8.08 -10.19
C LYS A 408 13.20 7.16 -9.16
N TYR A 409 13.28 7.59 -7.89
CA TYR A 409 13.82 6.77 -6.80
C TYR A 409 13.25 5.34 -6.81
N PRO A 410 14.08 4.29 -6.70
CA PRO A 410 13.60 2.93 -6.60
C PRO A 410 13.02 2.66 -5.20
N ASP A 411 11.81 2.10 -5.15
CA ASP A 411 11.17 1.68 -3.90
C ASP A 411 11.47 0.20 -3.65
N ALA A 412 11.77 -0.19 -2.40
CA ALA A 412 12.18 -1.56 -2.11
C ALA A 412 11.99 -1.98 -0.65
N GLY A 413 11.53 -3.22 -0.45
CA GLY A 413 11.35 -3.85 0.85
C GLY A 413 12.09 -5.18 0.99
N PRO A 414 12.47 -5.59 2.22
CA PRO A 414 12.96 -6.94 2.49
C PRO A 414 11.86 -8.00 2.26
N TYR A 415 12.21 -9.14 1.70
CA TYR A 415 11.28 -10.25 1.47
C TYR A 415 12.04 -11.58 1.31
N THR A 416 11.53 -12.67 1.91
CA THR A 416 12.10 -14.01 1.78
C THR A 416 11.02 -15.08 1.61
N LEU A 417 11.39 -16.19 0.98
CA LEU A 417 10.57 -17.39 0.81
C LEU A 417 10.85 -18.38 1.95
N LEU A 418 9.84 -19.13 2.35
CA LEU A 418 9.92 -20.09 3.46
C LEU A 418 10.13 -21.52 2.94
N MET A 419 11.13 -22.22 3.45
CA MET A 419 11.28 -23.66 3.23
C MET A 419 10.38 -24.39 4.21
N GLN A 420 9.38 -25.12 3.72
CA GLN A 420 8.41 -25.83 4.55
C GLN A 420 8.54 -27.34 4.44
N LYS A 421 8.31 -28.04 5.55
CA LYS A 421 8.15 -29.49 5.59
C LYS A 421 6.72 -29.86 5.21
N LYS A 422 6.59 -30.63 4.13
CA LYS A 422 5.36 -31.22 3.59
C LYS A 422 5.45 -32.75 3.72
N GLU A 423 4.39 -33.47 3.34
CA GLU A 423 4.34 -34.94 3.36
C GLU A 423 5.47 -35.58 2.54
N ASN A 424 5.81 -34.99 1.39
CA ASN A 424 6.82 -35.51 0.46
C ASN A 424 8.24 -34.97 0.70
N GLY A 425 8.50 -34.28 1.81
CA GLY A 425 9.80 -33.70 2.15
C GLY A 425 9.78 -32.18 2.29
N LEU A 426 10.93 -31.54 2.07
CA LEU A 426 11.07 -30.08 2.13
C LEU A 426 10.70 -29.45 0.77
N GLU A 427 9.79 -28.47 0.78
CA GLU A 427 9.36 -27.71 -0.38
C GLU A 427 9.60 -26.22 -0.13
N MET A 428 10.20 -25.52 -1.10
CA MET A 428 10.30 -24.06 -1.06
C MET A 428 8.93 -23.46 -1.38
N GLU A 429 8.49 -22.52 -0.55
CA GLU A 429 7.32 -21.69 -0.83
C GLU A 429 7.45 -21.02 -2.21
N LYS A 430 6.40 -21.13 -3.02
CA LYS A 430 6.32 -20.46 -4.32
C LYS A 430 6.08 -18.97 -4.12
N LEU A 431 6.77 -18.14 -4.90
CA LEU A 431 6.49 -16.71 -4.94
C LEU A 431 5.13 -16.49 -5.62
N HIS A 432 4.19 -15.92 -4.88
CA HIS A 432 2.88 -15.47 -5.36
C HIS A 432 2.89 -13.94 -5.41
N LEU A 433 3.00 -13.39 -6.61
CA LEU A 433 2.93 -11.95 -6.86
C LEU A 433 1.53 -11.56 -7.35
N ARG A 434 1.02 -10.45 -6.83
CA ARG A 434 -0.07 -9.68 -7.43
C ARG A 434 0.40 -8.25 -7.65
N ILE A 435 0.26 -7.75 -8.87
CA ILE A 435 0.72 -6.41 -9.29
C ILE A 435 -0.47 -5.68 -9.89
N PHE A 436 -0.78 -4.50 -9.38
CA PHE A 436 -1.87 -3.64 -9.85
C PHE A 436 -1.28 -2.38 -10.44
N SER A 437 -1.63 -2.08 -11.69
CA SER A 437 -1.36 -0.81 -12.35
C SER A 437 -2.67 -0.06 -12.48
N ASP A 438 -2.69 1.24 -12.17
CA ASP A 438 -3.87 2.08 -12.37
C ASP A 438 -3.48 3.53 -12.65
N GLY A 439 -3.44 3.89 -13.94
CA GLY A 439 -2.94 5.19 -14.37
C GLY A 439 -1.47 5.38 -13.96
N ASP A 440 -1.19 6.34 -13.08
CA ASP A 440 0.15 6.53 -12.49
C ASP A 440 0.44 5.66 -11.26
N ILE A 441 -0.53 4.92 -10.71
CA ILE A 441 -0.35 4.15 -9.47
C ILE A 441 0.15 2.73 -9.80
N LEU A 442 1.06 2.21 -8.97
CA LEU A 442 1.51 0.82 -8.98
C LEU A 442 1.53 0.23 -7.56
N GLU A 443 0.83 -0.88 -7.34
CA GLU A 443 0.89 -1.65 -6.10
C GLU A 443 1.40 -3.08 -6.33
N VAL A 444 2.33 -3.55 -5.50
CA VAL A 444 2.95 -4.89 -5.57
C VAL A 444 2.74 -5.62 -4.25
N PHE A 445 2.12 -6.80 -4.30
CA PHE A 445 1.89 -7.67 -3.15
C PHE A 445 2.60 -9.01 -3.33
N ALA A 446 3.15 -9.58 -2.25
CA ALA A 446 3.76 -10.91 -2.27
C ALA A 446 3.33 -11.79 -1.06
N ASN A 447 2.86 -13.00 -1.35
CA ASN A 447 2.54 -14.07 -0.40
C ASN A 447 1.75 -13.65 0.86
N GLY A 448 0.87 -12.65 0.72
CA GLY A 448 0.04 -12.14 1.80
C GLY A 448 0.79 -11.54 2.98
N ARG A 449 2.05 -11.10 2.82
CA ARG A 449 2.90 -10.54 3.90
C ARG A 449 3.88 -9.46 3.44
N PHE A 450 3.67 -8.93 2.23
CA PHE A 450 4.46 -7.87 1.63
C PHE A 450 3.52 -7.02 0.80
N ALA A 451 3.66 -5.70 0.93
CA ALA A 451 3.01 -4.73 0.07
C ALA A 451 3.97 -3.56 -0.21
N LEU A 452 3.90 -3.01 -1.42
CA LEU A 452 4.64 -1.83 -1.84
C LEU A 452 3.75 -1.05 -2.82
N ALA A 453 3.29 0.12 -2.42
CA ALA A 453 2.54 1.05 -3.25
C ALA A 453 3.42 2.25 -3.62
N THR A 454 3.46 2.64 -4.90
CA THR A 454 4.24 3.79 -5.38
C THR A 454 3.60 4.42 -6.63
N MET A 455 3.99 5.65 -6.93
CA MET A 455 3.70 6.29 -8.21
C MET A 455 4.75 5.86 -9.26
N VAL A 456 4.32 5.68 -10.51
CA VAL A 456 5.14 5.36 -11.68
C VAL A 456 4.67 6.21 -12.85
N TYR A 457 5.38 7.30 -13.11
CA TYR A 457 5.14 8.14 -14.28
C TYR A 457 5.90 7.55 -15.46
N SER A 458 5.14 7.04 -16.42
CA SER A 458 5.67 6.47 -17.65
C SER A 458 5.64 7.50 -18.79
N GLN A 459 6.24 7.17 -19.94
CA GLN A 459 5.87 7.86 -21.17
C GLN A 459 4.40 7.55 -21.53
N SER A 460 3.82 8.28 -22.50
CA SER A 460 2.42 8.11 -22.95
C SER A 460 2.06 6.62 -23.15
N TYR A 461 0.88 6.20 -22.67
CA TYR A 461 0.40 4.81 -22.74
C TYR A 461 -0.11 4.43 -24.15
N GLU A 462 0.59 4.93 -25.16
CA GLU A 462 0.44 4.53 -26.56
C GLU A 462 1.00 3.12 -26.76
N GLN A 463 0.56 2.43 -27.82
CA GLN A 463 0.76 0.99 -28.04
C GLN A 463 2.22 0.51 -27.97
N GLU A 464 3.20 1.40 -28.11
CA GLU A 464 4.61 1.08 -28.02
C GLU A 464 5.12 0.93 -26.57
N ASN A 465 4.51 1.57 -25.55
CA ASN A 465 5.01 1.61 -24.17
C ASN A 465 4.23 0.74 -23.17
N SER A 466 3.37 -0.17 -23.64
CA SER A 466 2.40 -0.90 -22.79
C SER A 466 2.75 -2.37 -22.53
N GLY A 467 4.00 -2.76 -22.77
CA GLY A 467 4.45 -4.15 -22.66
C GLY A 467 4.59 -4.66 -21.24
N ILE A 468 4.38 -5.98 -21.08
CA ILE A 468 4.71 -6.77 -19.90
C ILE A 468 5.62 -7.92 -20.34
N MET A 469 6.81 -8.01 -19.75
CA MET A 469 7.81 -9.05 -20.02
C MET A 469 8.34 -9.64 -18.71
N ALA A 470 8.21 -10.95 -18.56
CA ALA A 470 8.81 -11.67 -17.44
C ALA A 470 10.30 -11.93 -17.69
N PHE A 471 11.11 -11.96 -16.63
CA PHE A 471 12.54 -12.27 -16.71
C PHE A 471 13.03 -13.06 -15.48
N ALA A 472 14.13 -13.79 -15.64
CA ALA A 472 14.89 -14.35 -14.53
C ALA A 472 16.38 -14.49 -14.86
N ASN A 473 17.23 -14.26 -13.87
CA ASN A 473 18.69 -14.41 -13.91
C ASN A 473 19.12 -15.55 -12.98
N GLY A 474 20.12 -16.32 -13.40
CA GLY A 474 20.62 -17.51 -12.70
C GLY A 474 20.85 -18.67 -13.65
N SER A 475 20.94 -19.89 -13.13
CA SER A 475 21.05 -21.11 -13.95
C SER A 475 19.76 -21.42 -14.73
N THR A 476 19.86 -22.16 -15.83
CA THR A 476 18.69 -22.61 -16.63
C THR A 476 17.61 -23.27 -15.76
N GLY A 477 16.37 -22.80 -15.89
CA GLY A 477 15.20 -23.29 -15.14
C GLY A 477 15.23 -22.95 -13.65
N SER A 478 16.01 -21.96 -13.23
CA SER A 478 16.09 -21.55 -11.83
C SER A 478 14.85 -20.82 -11.31
N ALA A 479 14.10 -20.16 -12.20
CA ALA A 479 12.73 -19.73 -11.97
C ALA A 479 11.77 -20.43 -12.95
N VAL A 480 10.62 -20.86 -12.44
CA VAL A 480 9.53 -21.45 -13.23
C VAL A 480 8.25 -20.70 -12.90
N PHE A 481 7.79 -19.84 -13.82
CA PHE A 481 6.51 -19.16 -13.67
C PHE A 481 5.44 -20.18 -14.07
N GLU A 482 4.79 -20.79 -13.07
CA GLU A 482 3.83 -21.87 -13.23
C GLU A 482 2.52 -21.38 -13.82
N SER A 483 2.13 -20.18 -13.45
CA SER A 483 1.01 -19.44 -14.03
C SER A 483 1.33 -17.95 -14.03
N VAL A 484 1.00 -17.26 -15.12
CA VAL A 484 0.89 -15.80 -15.18
C VAL A 484 -0.45 -15.48 -15.83
N THR A 485 -1.23 -14.64 -15.18
CA THR A 485 -2.52 -14.14 -15.69
C THR A 485 -2.52 -12.61 -15.61
N VAL A 486 -3.00 -11.95 -16.66
CA VAL A 486 -3.20 -10.49 -16.72
C VAL A 486 -4.66 -10.22 -17.03
N TRP A 487 -5.31 -9.40 -16.20
CA TRP A 487 -6.64 -8.82 -16.46
C TRP A 487 -6.43 -7.35 -16.82
N ASP A 488 -6.72 -7.02 -18.08
CA ASP A 488 -6.48 -5.70 -18.68
C ASP A 488 -7.78 -4.90 -18.81
N GLY A 489 -7.67 -3.58 -18.70
CA GLY A 489 -8.82 -2.68 -18.67
C GLY A 489 -9.72 -2.89 -17.45
N LEU A 490 -9.13 -2.96 -16.25
CA LEU A 490 -9.89 -2.89 -15.00
C LEU A 490 -10.57 -1.52 -14.88
N ASP A 491 -11.79 -1.50 -14.35
CA ASP A 491 -12.57 -0.27 -14.18
C ASP A 491 -13.58 -0.43 -13.03
N ALA A 492 -13.48 0.41 -12.00
CA ALA A 492 -14.56 0.56 -11.03
C ALA A 492 -15.62 1.47 -11.67
N LYS A 493 -16.58 0.84 -12.36
CA LYS A 493 -17.64 1.56 -13.09
C LYS A 493 -18.40 2.51 -12.15
N GLU A 494 -18.78 3.65 -12.71
CA GLU A 494 -19.27 4.83 -11.98
C GLU A 494 -18.19 5.47 -11.09
N ARG A 495 -17.39 6.35 -11.70
CA ARG A 495 -16.42 7.18 -10.98
C ARG A 495 -17.12 8.07 -9.97
N CYS A 496 -16.55 8.19 -8.78
CA CYS A 496 -16.94 9.22 -7.82
C CYS A 496 -16.81 10.61 -8.47
N PRO A 497 -17.85 11.47 -8.47
CA PRO A 497 -17.69 12.86 -8.84
C PRO A 497 -16.71 13.56 -7.88
N SER A 498 -16.09 14.65 -8.33
CA SER A 498 -15.28 15.50 -7.45
C SER A 498 -16.16 16.41 -6.60
N ILE A 499 -15.71 16.70 -5.38
CA ILE A 499 -16.23 17.83 -4.59
C ILE A 499 -15.88 19.11 -5.35
N ASN A 500 -16.90 19.86 -5.79
CA ASN A 500 -16.75 21.20 -6.33
C ASN A 500 -17.59 22.12 -5.46
N MET A 501 -16.97 23.13 -4.84
CA MET A 501 -17.72 24.23 -4.25
C MET A 501 -18.54 24.93 -5.35
N PRO A 502 -19.77 25.38 -5.07
CA PRO A 502 -20.48 26.25 -6.00
C PRO A 502 -19.65 27.54 -6.18
N SER A 503 -19.46 27.96 -7.42
CA SER A 503 -18.84 29.25 -7.73
C SER A 503 -19.65 30.37 -7.09
N GLU A 504 -18.98 31.30 -6.40
CA GLU A 504 -19.62 32.55 -5.95
C GLU A 504 -20.20 33.30 -7.16
N GLU A 505 -21.50 33.62 -7.11
CA GLU A 505 -22.22 34.48 -8.08
C GLU A 505 -22.21 35.96 -7.62
#